data_AF-A0A662GXT8-F1
#
_entry.id   AF-A0A662GXT8-F1
#
_cell.length_a   1.000
_cell.length_b   1.000
_cell.length_c   1.000
_cell.angle_alpha   90.00
_cell.angle_beta   90.00
_cell.angle_gamma   90.00
#
_symmetry.space_group_name_H-M   'P 1'
#
loop_
_entity.id
_entity.type
_entity.pdbx_description
1 polymer ?
#
loop_
_entity_poly.entity_id
_entity_poly.type
_entity_poly.pdbx_seq_one_letter_code
_entity_poly.pdbx_strand_id
1 'polypeptide(L)'
;MDLANDCKKLLYLVSLYTGDENGKEKWIKNYALWSLIYHGIVEKVFENYDYTPVLVIWYGKLRVANISMEAKAHLFKLRNLNLINKLRLATSKYRYITAYKITRKGREFVENIEKELRNSVDQVFNPPGIGVPDIVIDSKGNPVLVYSNGEKVEIKILYPEDVAYVSRPIFL
;
A
#
# COMPACT_ATOMS: atom_id res chain seq x y z
N MET A 1 12.55 -19.74 1.32
CA MET A 1 13.02 -18.35 1.35
C MET A 1 12.25 -17.67 2.46
N ASP A 2 12.91 -17.20 3.51
CA ASP A 2 12.21 -16.64 4.66
C ASP A 2 11.98 -15.14 4.47
N LEU A 3 10.71 -14.73 4.58
CA LEU A 3 10.27 -13.34 4.49
C LEU A 3 9.61 -12.99 5.82
N ALA A 4 9.91 -11.82 6.36
CA ALA A 4 9.22 -11.30 7.54
C ALA A 4 7.71 -11.25 7.30
N ASN A 5 6.91 -11.45 8.35
CA ASN A 5 5.45 -11.56 8.25
C ASN A 5 4.82 -10.35 7.55
N ASP A 6 5.23 -9.11 7.88
CA ASP A 6 4.71 -7.91 7.22
C ASP A 6 5.10 -7.81 5.73
N CYS A 7 6.24 -8.39 5.36
CA CYS A 7 6.66 -8.50 3.95
C CYS A 7 5.75 -9.49 3.19
N LYS A 8 5.39 -10.61 3.81
CA LYS A 8 4.41 -11.58 3.28
C LYS A 8 3.02 -10.95 3.16
N LYS A 9 2.53 -10.29 4.21
CA LYS A 9 1.25 -9.55 4.23
C LYS A 9 1.21 -8.50 3.11
N LEU A 10 2.29 -7.75 2.90
CA LEU A 10 2.39 -6.75 1.84
C LEU A 10 2.33 -7.37 0.44
N LEU A 11 3.01 -8.49 0.22
CA LEU A 11 2.90 -9.22 -1.06
C LEU A 11 1.47 -9.70 -1.30
N TYR A 12 0.81 -10.24 -0.27
CA TYR A 12 -0.58 -10.66 -0.36
C TYR A 12 -1.52 -9.48 -0.67
N LEU A 13 -1.34 -8.34 0.00
CA LEU A 13 -2.07 -7.11 -0.30
C LEU A 13 -1.90 -6.70 -1.77
N VAL A 14 -0.68 -6.72 -2.32
CA VAL A 14 -0.46 -6.43 -3.75
C VAL A 14 -1.18 -7.45 -4.65
N SER A 15 -1.26 -8.72 -4.23
CA SER A 15 -1.96 -9.76 -4.98
C SER A 15 -3.47 -9.55 -5.09
N LEU A 16 -4.10 -8.95 -4.08
CA LEU A 16 -5.55 -8.65 -4.07
C LEU A 16 -5.94 -7.63 -5.15
N TYR A 17 -5.04 -6.67 -5.43
CA TYR A 17 -5.31 -5.55 -6.32
C TYR A 17 -4.69 -5.70 -7.73
N THR A 18 -3.86 -6.72 -7.96
CA THR A 18 -3.07 -6.84 -9.19
C THR A 18 -3.05 -8.26 -9.74
N GLY A 19 -2.83 -8.41 -11.04
CA GLY A 19 -2.79 -9.72 -11.67
C GLY A 19 -3.08 -9.67 -13.16
N ASP A 20 -3.52 -10.80 -13.69
CA ASP A 20 -3.96 -10.94 -15.06
C ASP A 20 -5.44 -11.31 -15.02
N GLU A 21 -6.28 -10.46 -15.58
CA GLU A 21 -7.74 -10.62 -15.55
C GLU A 21 -8.25 -10.49 -16.99
N ASN A 22 -8.90 -11.54 -17.50
CA ASN A 22 -9.44 -11.58 -18.87
C ASN A 22 -8.41 -11.19 -19.96
N GLY A 23 -7.16 -11.64 -19.81
CA GLY A 23 -6.07 -11.33 -20.74
C GLY A 23 -5.52 -9.89 -20.63
N LYS A 24 -5.99 -9.09 -19.66
CA LYS A 24 -5.48 -7.74 -19.39
C LYS A 24 -4.66 -7.73 -18.11
N GLU A 25 -3.56 -6.97 -18.12
CA GLU A 25 -2.75 -6.78 -16.93
C GLU A 25 -3.38 -5.71 -16.01
N LYS A 26 -3.60 -6.08 -14.76
CA LYS A 26 -4.08 -5.18 -13.71
C LYS A 26 -2.90 -4.71 -12.86
N TRP A 27 -2.66 -3.40 -12.86
CA TRP A 27 -1.57 -2.75 -12.14
C TRP A 27 -2.12 -1.79 -11.08
N ILE A 28 -1.50 -1.76 -9.90
CA ILE A 28 -1.84 -0.77 -8.86
C ILE A 28 -0.89 0.42 -8.94
N LYS A 29 -1.45 1.64 -9.01
CA LYS A 29 -0.65 2.87 -9.02
C LYS A 29 -0.03 3.11 -7.65
N ASN A 30 1.17 3.70 -7.64
CA ASN A 30 1.96 3.93 -6.42
C ASN A 30 1.19 4.66 -5.32
N TYR A 31 0.45 5.72 -5.65
CA TYR A 31 -0.33 6.46 -4.64
C TYR A 31 -1.41 5.57 -4.00
N ALA A 32 -2.12 4.75 -4.78
CA ALA A 32 -3.16 3.86 -4.28
C ALA A 32 -2.56 2.78 -3.37
N LEU A 33 -1.42 2.21 -3.74
CA LEU A 33 -0.71 1.24 -2.90
C LEU A 33 -0.25 1.88 -1.59
N TRP A 34 0.28 3.12 -1.62
CA TRP A 34 0.65 3.82 -0.39
C TRP A 34 -0.55 4.09 0.51
N SER A 35 -1.71 4.45 -0.06
CA SER A 35 -2.95 4.60 0.69
C SER A 35 -3.34 3.31 1.42
N LEU A 36 -3.27 2.17 0.74
CA LEU A 36 -3.56 0.86 1.36
C LEU A 36 -2.56 0.52 2.47
N ILE A 37 -1.27 0.76 2.24
CA ILE A 37 -0.23 0.49 3.25
C ILE A 37 -0.51 1.33 4.50
N TYR A 38 -0.72 2.64 4.34
CA TYR A 38 -1.05 3.53 5.47
C TYR A 38 -2.31 3.06 6.20
N HIS A 39 -3.37 2.73 5.47
CA HIS A 39 -4.60 2.22 6.09
C HIS A 39 -4.36 0.92 6.86
N GLY A 40 -3.57 0.00 6.31
CA GLY A 40 -3.21 -1.25 6.99
C GLY A 40 -2.34 -1.04 8.24
N ILE A 41 -1.55 0.03 8.30
CA ILE A 41 -0.82 0.42 9.52
C ILE A 41 -1.81 0.90 10.59
N VAL A 42 -2.73 1.80 10.23
CA VAL A 42 -3.75 2.33 11.13
C VAL A 42 -4.67 1.22 11.67
N GLU A 43 -5.06 0.28 10.81
CA GLU A 43 -5.87 -0.91 11.17
C GLU A 43 -5.05 -2.03 11.83
N LYS A 44 -3.75 -1.80 12.12
CA LYS A 44 -2.85 -2.76 12.78
C LYS A 44 -2.67 -4.10 12.06
N VAL A 45 -2.86 -4.12 10.74
CA VAL A 45 -2.54 -5.26 9.88
C VAL A 45 -1.03 -5.46 9.81
N PHE A 46 -0.27 -4.36 9.69
CA PHE A 46 1.19 -4.37 9.70
C PHE A 46 1.69 -4.03 11.10
N GLU A 47 2.37 -4.98 11.74
CA GLU A 47 2.74 -4.85 13.17
C GLU A 47 4.02 -4.02 13.36
N ASN A 48 4.94 -4.10 12.40
CA ASN A 48 6.26 -3.48 12.51
C ASN A 48 6.44 -2.28 11.56
N TYR A 49 5.38 -1.82 10.92
CA TYR A 49 5.45 -0.63 10.06
C TYR A 49 5.06 0.60 10.85
N ASP A 50 5.93 1.60 10.81
CA ASP A 50 5.55 2.98 11.15
C ASP A 50 5.43 3.81 9.86
N TYR A 51 5.10 5.08 10.00
CA TYR A 51 5.17 6.02 8.89
C TYR A 51 5.76 7.35 9.35
N THR A 52 6.34 8.05 8.40
CA THR A 52 6.86 9.40 8.58
C THR A 52 6.31 10.33 7.50
N PRO A 53 6.07 11.61 7.80
CA PRO A 53 5.66 12.59 6.80
C PRO A 53 6.77 12.81 5.77
N VAL A 54 6.45 12.56 4.50
CA VAL A 54 7.36 12.73 3.36
C VAL A 54 6.73 13.62 2.30
N LEU A 55 7.55 14.49 1.70
CA LEU A 55 7.14 15.34 0.59
C LEU A 55 7.05 14.51 -0.71
N VAL A 56 5.86 14.47 -1.32
CA VAL A 56 5.58 13.70 -2.53
C VAL A 56 4.76 14.50 -3.54
N ILE A 57 4.84 14.12 -4.82
CA ILE A 57 3.88 14.60 -5.82
C ILE A 57 2.65 13.68 -5.77
N TRP A 58 1.54 14.21 -5.27
CA TRP A 58 0.27 13.49 -5.17
C TRP A 58 -0.83 14.26 -5.88
N TYR A 59 -1.59 13.58 -6.74
CA TYR A 59 -2.66 14.19 -7.54
C TYR A 59 -2.19 15.49 -8.25
N GLY A 60 -0.95 15.46 -8.74
CA GLY A 60 -0.33 16.55 -9.49
C GLY A 60 0.10 17.78 -8.69
N LYS A 61 0.01 17.73 -7.36
CA LYS A 61 0.43 18.78 -6.42
C LYS A 61 1.52 18.26 -5.49
N LEU A 62 2.36 19.15 -4.99
CA LEU A 62 3.29 18.85 -3.92
C LEU A 62 2.50 18.71 -2.61
N ARG A 63 2.60 17.57 -1.93
CA ARG A 63 1.89 17.27 -0.68
C ARG A 63 2.80 16.54 0.29
N VAL A 64 2.49 16.65 1.57
CA VAL A 64 3.02 15.75 2.58
C VAL A 64 2.15 14.50 2.62
N ALA A 65 2.77 13.33 2.65
CA ALA A 65 2.10 12.05 2.82
C ALA A 65 2.84 11.21 3.87
N ASN A 66 2.09 10.49 4.68
CA ASN A 66 2.61 9.56 5.68
C ASN A 66 3.04 8.26 4.99
N ILE A 67 4.36 8.03 4.89
CA ILE A 67 4.95 6.92 4.13
C ILE A 67 5.81 6.06 5.06
N SER A 68 5.61 4.74 5.01
CA SER A 68 6.42 3.77 5.74
C SER A 68 7.74 3.47 5.03
N MET A 69 8.84 3.55 5.77
CA MET A 69 10.18 3.24 5.25
C MET A 69 10.43 1.73 5.20
N GLU A 70 9.86 0.98 6.14
CA GLU A 70 9.86 -0.49 6.19
C GLU A 70 9.09 -1.05 5.00
N ALA A 71 7.89 -0.54 4.73
CA ALA A 71 7.12 -0.94 3.57
C ALA A 71 7.86 -0.63 2.26
N LYS A 72 8.56 0.52 2.18
CA LYS A 72 9.40 0.86 1.03
C LYS A 72 10.54 -0.15 0.85
N ALA A 73 11.22 -0.52 1.92
CA ALA A 73 12.28 -1.53 1.91
C ALA A 73 11.73 -2.91 1.51
N HIS A 74 10.55 -3.28 1.99
CA HIS A 74 9.88 -4.53 1.61
C HIS A 74 9.44 -4.53 0.14
N LEU A 75 8.89 -3.44 -0.40
CA LEU A 75 8.61 -3.33 -1.85
C LEU A 75 9.89 -3.50 -2.68
N PHE A 76 11.01 -2.93 -2.24
CA PHE A 76 12.30 -3.11 -2.90
C PHE A 76 12.77 -4.57 -2.83
N LYS A 77 12.66 -5.22 -1.66
CA LYS A 77 12.98 -6.64 -1.48
C LYS A 77 12.11 -7.53 -2.36
N LEU A 78 10.79 -7.37 -2.35
CA LEU A 78 9.85 -8.14 -3.17
C LEU A 78 10.17 -8.02 -4.66
N ARG A 79 10.56 -6.83 -5.13
CA ARG A 79 11.02 -6.61 -6.50
C ARG A 79 12.32 -7.35 -6.80
N ASN A 80 13.32 -7.26 -5.93
CA ASN A 80 14.61 -7.94 -6.12
C ASN A 80 14.45 -9.46 -6.18
N LEU A 81 13.44 -10.00 -5.49
CA LEU A 81 13.10 -11.43 -5.51
C LEU A 81 12.25 -11.86 -6.71
N ASN A 82 11.92 -10.92 -7.60
CA ASN A 82 11.02 -11.09 -8.75
C ASN A 82 9.61 -11.57 -8.34
N LEU A 83 9.13 -11.18 -7.16
CA LEU A 83 7.77 -11.47 -6.69
C LEU A 83 6.77 -10.39 -7.15
N ILE A 84 7.27 -9.17 -7.38
CA ILE A 84 6.49 -8.07 -7.97
C ILE A 84 7.29 -7.38 -9.08
N ASN A 85 6.58 -6.86 -10.07
CA ASN A 85 7.07 -5.96 -11.09
C ASN A 85 6.80 -4.51 -10.70
N LYS A 86 7.68 -3.61 -11.15
CA LYS A 86 7.54 -2.16 -11.02
C LYS A 86 7.60 -1.53 -12.40
N LEU A 87 6.51 -0.89 -12.80
CA LEU A 87 6.43 -0.11 -14.03
C LEU A 87 6.62 1.37 -13.70
N ARG A 88 7.41 2.09 -14.52
CA ARG A 88 7.58 3.54 -14.43
C ARG A 88 7.31 4.15 -15.79
N LEU A 89 6.18 4.85 -15.93
CA LEU A 89 5.75 5.49 -17.16
C LEU A 89 6.05 6.99 -17.09
N ALA A 90 6.66 7.54 -18.14
CA ALA A 90 6.70 8.98 -18.32
C ALA A 90 5.34 9.48 -18.81
N THR A 91 4.87 10.57 -18.22
CA THR A 91 3.69 11.30 -18.69
C THR A 91 4.13 12.39 -19.66
N SER A 92 3.18 12.88 -20.47
CA SER A 92 3.39 14.02 -21.36
C SER A 92 3.85 15.30 -20.66
N LYS A 93 3.64 15.41 -19.34
CA LYS A 93 4.08 16.55 -18.51
C LYS A 93 5.41 16.29 -17.79
N TYR A 94 6.26 15.40 -18.31
CA TYR A 94 7.55 15.01 -17.73
C TYR A 94 7.50 14.47 -16.28
N ARG A 95 6.31 14.08 -15.80
CA ARG A 95 6.14 13.40 -14.51
C ARG A 95 6.18 11.90 -14.71
N TYR A 96 6.57 11.16 -13.67
CA TYR A 96 6.56 9.70 -13.71
C TYR A 96 5.38 9.13 -12.92
N ILE A 97 4.62 8.23 -13.54
CA ILE A 97 3.67 7.37 -12.84
C ILE A 97 4.38 6.06 -12.55
N THR A 98 4.40 5.66 -11.28
CA THR A 98 4.88 4.34 -10.88
C THR A 98 3.68 3.45 -10.60
N ALA A 99 3.75 2.20 -11.03
CA ALA A 99 2.76 1.17 -10.72
C ALA A 99 3.45 -0.17 -10.41
N TYR A 100 2.74 -1.02 -9.68
CA TYR A 100 3.20 -2.33 -9.26
C TYR A 100 2.22 -3.42 -9.72
N LYS A 101 2.74 -4.63 -9.94
CA LYS A 101 1.96 -5.82 -10.30
C LYS A 101 2.63 -7.06 -9.73
N ILE A 102 1.85 -8.00 -9.21
CA ILE A 102 2.38 -9.30 -8.80
C ILE A 102 2.88 -10.12 -10.01
N THR A 103 3.98 -10.84 -9.85
CA THR A 103 4.47 -11.77 -10.89
C THR A 103 3.81 -13.14 -10.74
N ARG A 104 3.96 -14.02 -11.74
CA ARG A 104 3.56 -15.43 -11.62
C ARG A 104 4.22 -16.11 -10.41
N LYS A 105 5.52 -15.90 -10.22
CA LYS A 105 6.29 -16.39 -9.06
C LYS A 105 5.76 -15.82 -7.74
N GLY A 106 5.37 -14.55 -7.73
CA GLY A 106 4.73 -13.92 -6.57
C GLY A 106 3.40 -14.58 -6.22
N ARG A 107 2.57 -14.90 -7.22
CA ARG A 107 1.28 -15.57 -7.04
C ARG A 107 1.46 -16.98 -6.45
N GLU A 108 2.37 -17.77 -7.00
CA GLU A 108 2.73 -19.10 -6.46
C GLU A 108 3.25 -18.99 -5.02
N PHE A 109 4.03 -17.94 -4.70
CA PHE A 109 4.49 -17.73 -3.33
C PHE A 109 3.34 -17.38 -2.37
N VAL A 110 2.36 -16.59 -2.82
CA VAL A 110 1.20 -16.19 -2.02
C VAL A 110 0.34 -17.39 -1.60
N GLU A 111 0.22 -18.41 -2.43
CA GLU A 111 -0.51 -19.64 -2.11
C GLU A 111 0.09 -20.38 -0.90
N ASN A 112 1.39 -20.21 -0.68
CA ASN A 112 2.15 -20.83 0.41
C ASN A 112 2.22 -19.96 1.68
N ILE A 113 1.62 -18.76 1.68
CA ILE A 113 1.56 -17.90 2.88
C ILE A 113 0.58 -18.49 3.89
N GLU A 114 0.99 -18.46 5.16
CA GLU A 114 0.21 -18.90 6.31
C GLU A 114 -1.20 -18.29 6.28
N LYS A 115 -2.21 -19.12 6.55
CA LYS A 115 -3.62 -18.71 6.42
C LYS A 115 -3.96 -17.60 7.41
N GLU A 116 -3.34 -17.62 8.58
CA GLU A 116 -3.48 -16.61 9.62
C GLU A 116 -3.05 -15.23 9.13
N LEU A 117 -1.91 -15.16 8.41
CA LEU A 117 -1.42 -13.90 7.84
C LEU A 117 -2.35 -13.38 6.74
N ARG A 118 -2.84 -14.27 5.85
CA ARG A 118 -3.80 -13.89 4.80
C ARG A 118 -5.11 -13.38 5.40
N ASN A 119 -5.65 -14.10 6.38
CA ASN A 119 -6.87 -13.70 7.08
C ASN A 119 -6.75 -12.31 7.71
N SER A 120 -5.60 -11.97 8.32
CA SER A 120 -5.38 -10.64 8.90
C SER A 120 -5.46 -9.51 7.87
N VAL A 121 -5.02 -9.76 6.63
CA VAL A 121 -5.12 -8.81 5.52
C VAL A 121 -6.55 -8.81 4.96
N ASP A 122 -7.17 -9.98 4.79
CA ASP A 122 -8.52 -10.11 4.25
C ASP A 122 -9.55 -9.40 5.13
N GLN A 123 -9.42 -9.45 6.45
CA GLN A 123 -10.31 -8.74 7.38
C GLN A 123 -10.45 -7.24 7.07
N VAL A 124 -9.41 -6.61 6.53
CA VAL A 124 -9.39 -5.18 6.23
C VAL A 124 -9.61 -4.91 4.73
N PHE A 125 -8.95 -5.69 3.87
CA PHE A 125 -8.86 -5.40 2.43
C PHE A 125 -9.64 -6.36 1.54
N ASN A 126 -10.28 -7.39 2.10
CA ASN A 126 -11.17 -8.29 1.38
C ASN A 126 -12.22 -8.89 2.34
N PRO A 127 -13.05 -8.05 3.01
CA PRO A 127 -13.93 -8.56 4.05
C PRO A 127 -14.93 -9.59 3.51
N PRO A 128 -15.19 -10.69 4.23
CA PRO A 128 -16.12 -11.72 3.79
C PRO A 128 -17.49 -11.14 3.43
N GLY A 129 -18.00 -11.47 2.24
CA GLY A 129 -19.30 -11.00 1.75
C GLY A 129 -19.30 -9.59 1.14
N ILE A 130 -18.22 -8.82 1.30
CA ILE A 130 -18.06 -7.48 0.70
C ILE A 130 -17.08 -7.54 -0.48
N GLY A 131 -15.94 -8.20 -0.30
CA GLY A 131 -14.88 -8.29 -1.31
C GLY A 131 -13.87 -7.15 -1.23
N VAL A 132 -12.95 -7.10 -2.20
CA VAL A 132 -11.88 -6.09 -2.26
C VAL A 132 -12.46 -4.71 -2.59
N PRO A 133 -12.28 -3.68 -1.74
CA PRO A 133 -12.77 -2.33 -2.02
C PRO A 133 -11.99 -1.66 -3.15
N ASP A 134 -12.64 -0.78 -3.89
CA ASP A 134 -11.99 0.09 -4.86
C ASP A 134 -11.30 1.27 -4.14
N ILE A 135 -10.19 1.77 -4.72
CA ILE A 135 -9.51 2.97 -4.24
C ILE A 135 -9.74 4.09 -5.24
N VAL A 136 -10.50 5.09 -4.84
CA VAL A 136 -10.76 6.28 -5.65
C VAL A 136 -10.02 7.48 -5.09
N ILE A 137 -9.71 8.44 -5.95
CA ILE A 137 -9.18 9.74 -5.55
C ILE A 137 -10.30 10.76 -5.73
N ASP A 138 -10.67 11.44 -4.65
CA ASP A 138 -11.71 12.46 -4.69
C ASP A 138 -11.26 13.73 -5.45
N SER A 139 -12.16 14.69 -5.59
CA SER A 139 -11.87 15.97 -6.25
C SER A 139 -10.79 16.81 -5.55
N LYS A 140 -10.56 16.56 -4.25
CA LYS A 140 -9.52 17.20 -3.44
C LYS A 140 -8.20 16.44 -3.50
N GLY A 141 -8.11 15.29 -4.17
CA GLY A 141 -6.91 14.46 -4.26
C GLY A 141 -6.73 13.48 -3.10
N ASN A 142 -7.73 13.35 -2.22
CA ASN A 142 -7.69 12.45 -1.07
C ASN A 142 -8.10 11.02 -1.50
N PRO A 143 -7.39 9.99 -1.03
CA PRO A 143 -7.75 8.61 -1.28
C PRO A 143 -8.94 8.16 -0.42
N VAL A 144 -9.88 7.46 -1.05
CA VAL A 144 -11.10 6.92 -0.42
C VAL A 144 -11.27 5.46 -0.83
N LEU A 145 -11.46 4.57 0.14
CA LEU A 145 -11.92 3.20 -0.12
C LEU A 145 -13.42 3.21 -0.37
N VAL A 146 -13.85 2.50 -1.39
CA VAL A 146 -15.26 2.34 -1.76
C VAL A 146 -15.56 0.85 -1.77
N TYR A 147 -16.36 0.42 -0.80
CA TYR A 147 -16.79 -0.96 -0.69
C TYR A 147 -18.01 -1.23 -1.57
N SER A 148 -18.22 -2.50 -1.94
CA SER A 148 -19.34 -2.92 -2.79
C SER A 148 -20.72 -2.67 -2.16
N ASN A 149 -20.79 -2.61 -0.83
CA ASN A 149 -21.99 -2.24 -0.06
C ASN A 149 -22.29 -0.73 -0.08
N GLY A 150 -21.46 0.09 -0.73
CA GLY A 150 -21.59 1.55 -0.81
C GLY A 150 -20.91 2.32 0.32
N GLU A 151 -20.33 1.64 1.30
CA GLU A 151 -19.55 2.26 2.38
C GLU A 151 -18.29 2.94 1.81
N LYS A 152 -17.95 4.09 2.38
CA LYS A 152 -16.80 4.89 1.97
C LYS A 152 -15.93 5.24 3.17
N VAL A 153 -14.65 4.94 3.08
CA VAL A 153 -13.66 5.23 4.13
C VAL A 153 -12.59 6.16 3.57
N GLU A 154 -12.50 7.38 4.09
CA GLU A 154 -11.44 8.31 3.72
C GLU A 154 -10.12 7.87 4.38
N ILE A 155 -9.08 7.68 3.55
CA ILE A 155 -7.75 7.33 4.03
C ILE A 155 -6.98 8.62 4.35
N LYS A 156 -6.58 8.77 5.62
CA LYS A 156 -5.94 9.98 6.13
C LYS A 156 -4.43 10.09 5.87
N ILE A 157 -3.89 9.40 4.87
CA ILE A 157 -2.46 9.40 4.54
C ILE A 157 -1.88 10.81 4.26
N LEU A 158 -2.72 11.75 3.82
CA LEU A 158 -2.30 13.13 3.51
C LEU A 158 -2.48 14.11 4.67
N TYR A 159 -2.98 13.66 5.81
CA TYR A 159 -3.22 14.50 6.98
C TYR A 159 -1.98 14.48 7.88
N PRO A 160 -1.45 15.64 8.27
CA PRO A 160 -0.39 15.69 9.26
C PRO A 160 -0.95 15.19 10.60
N GLU A 161 -0.20 14.34 11.29
CA GLU A 161 -0.53 13.94 12.65
C GLU A 161 0.07 14.95 13.61
N ASP A 162 -0.76 15.43 14.55
CA ASP A 162 -0.33 16.34 15.60
C ASP A 162 0.33 15.51 16.70
N VAL A 163 1.67 15.52 16.73
CA VAL A 163 2.45 14.83 17.75
C VAL A 163 3.08 15.88 18.66
N ALA A 164 2.66 15.92 19.92
CA ALA A 164 3.26 16.80 20.91
C ALA A 164 4.69 16.33 21.22
N TYR A 165 5.69 17.06 20.75
CA TYR A 165 7.10 16.80 21.09
C TYR A 165 7.48 17.56 22.37
N VAL A 166 7.89 16.82 23.40
CA VAL A 166 8.55 17.40 24.58
C VAL A 166 10.05 17.19 24.43
N SER A 167 10.79 18.25 24.13
CA SER A 167 12.25 18.22 24.15
C SER A 167 12.75 18.64 25.52
N ARG A 168 13.53 17.78 26.18
CA ARG A 168 14.28 18.15 27.40
C ARG A 168 15.77 18.04 27.10
N PRO A 169 16.58 19.05 27.44
CA PRO A 169 18.03 18.94 27.32
C PRO A 169 18.51 17.86 28.29
N ILE A 170 19.29 16.91 27.78
CA ILE A 170 20.09 15.99 28.59
C ILE A 170 21.47 16.61 28.69
N PHE A 171 21.85 17.06 29.88
CA PHE A 171 23.24 17.39 30.16
C PHE A 171 23.96 16.08 30.49
N LEU A 172 25.04 15.80 29.74
CA LEU A 172 25.96 14.69 30.02
C LEU A 172 26.90 15.05 31.17
#